data_AF-A0AAD6HFW2-F1
#
_entry.id   AF-A0AAD6HFW2-F1
#
_cell.length_a   1.000
_cell.length_b   1.000
_cell.length_c   1.000
_cell.angle_alpha   90.00
_cell.angle_beta   90.00
_cell.angle_gamma   90.00
#
_symmetry.space_group_name_H-M   'P 1'
#
loop_
_entity.id
_entity.type
_entity.pdbx_description
1 polymer ?
#
loop_
_entity_poly.entity_id
_entity_poly.type
_entity_poly.pdbx_seq_one_letter_code
_entity_poly.pdbx_strand_id
1 'polypeptide(L)'
;MVLECLDDGTMAFNTRLKTFLRAMKRCEEVAMQQGQLQEEQRLSNHMHDSWESGDFWVMYAALNSFAFDRIYWQKIVQRFFGPAESFQDAWKERLHLLEETEREEMELLVTRKLQEMDTRVLLWDPDEYTVAFREQLKSRKVKERKDEEK
;
A
#
# COMPACT_ATOMS: atom_id res chain seq x y z
N MET A 1 -5.27 -12.15 -9.72
CA MET A 1 -5.93 -10.87 -10.04
C MET A 1 -5.39 -9.69 -9.21
N VAL A 2 -5.12 -9.83 -7.90
CA VAL A 2 -4.55 -8.71 -7.09
C VAL A 2 -3.03 -8.50 -7.35
N LEU A 3 -2.33 -9.51 -7.83
CA LEU A 3 -0.88 -9.48 -8.08
C LEU A 3 -0.45 -8.54 -9.23
N GLU A 4 -1.25 -8.35 -10.29
CA GLU A 4 -0.88 -7.47 -11.43
C GLU A 4 -1.03 -5.97 -11.15
N CYS A 5 -1.89 -5.57 -10.20
CA CYS A 5 -2.31 -4.16 -10.09
C CYS A 5 -1.24 -3.14 -9.63
N LEU A 6 -0.26 -3.48 -8.78
CA LEU A 6 0.77 -2.48 -8.43
C LEU A 6 1.91 -2.44 -9.42
N ASP A 7 2.18 -3.48 -10.21
CA ASP A 7 3.22 -3.36 -11.24
C ASP A 7 2.70 -2.43 -12.34
N ASP A 8 1.44 -2.63 -12.78
CA ASP A 8 0.73 -1.70 -13.67
C ASP A 8 0.57 -0.30 -13.04
N GLY A 9 0.22 -0.23 -11.76
CA GLY A 9 0.08 1.04 -11.03
C GLY A 9 1.40 1.80 -10.88
N THR A 10 2.49 1.10 -10.57
CA THR A 10 3.85 1.66 -10.48
C THR A 10 4.32 2.13 -11.85
N MET A 11 4.06 1.36 -12.91
CA MET A 11 4.39 1.74 -14.29
C MET A 11 3.62 2.96 -14.76
N ALA A 12 2.31 3.02 -14.48
CA ALA A 12 1.48 4.17 -14.77
C ALA A 12 1.94 5.41 -13.99
N PHE A 13 2.26 5.26 -12.71
CA PHE A 13 2.74 6.36 -11.88
C PHE A 13 4.11 6.86 -12.34
N ASN A 14 5.05 5.96 -12.65
CA ASN A 14 6.38 6.32 -13.15
C ASN A 14 6.28 7.15 -14.45
N THR A 15 5.43 6.70 -15.39
CA THR A 15 5.21 7.41 -16.66
C THR A 15 4.62 8.80 -16.43
N ARG A 16 3.61 8.90 -15.56
CA ARG A 16 2.97 10.19 -15.21
C ARG A 16 3.93 11.11 -14.46
N LEU A 17 4.72 10.57 -13.53
CA LEU A 17 5.71 11.31 -12.77
C LEU A 17 6.79 11.91 -13.68
N LYS A 18 7.32 11.14 -14.63
CA LYS A 18 8.28 11.66 -15.64
C LYS A 18 7.72 12.83 -16.42
N THR A 19 6.44 12.75 -16.79
CA THR A 19 5.74 13.82 -17.51
C THR A 19 5.56 15.04 -16.63
N PHE A 20 5.12 14.84 -15.39
CA PHE A 20 4.95 15.89 -14.39
C PHE A 20 6.27 16.61 -14.08
N LEU A 21 7.35 15.89 -13.79
CA LEU A 21 8.66 16.45 -13.51
C LEU A 21 9.20 17.27 -14.69
N ARG A 22 8.93 16.84 -15.94
CA ARG A 22 9.31 17.61 -17.12
C ARG A 22 8.54 18.93 -17.22
N ALA A 23 7.24 18.92 -16.93
CA ALA A 23 6.44 20.14 -16.89
C ALA A 23 6.89 21.07 -15.76
N MET A 24 7.11 20.51 -14.57
CA MET A 24 7.57 21.23 -13.38
C MET A 24 8.93 21.90 -13.62
N LYS A 25 9.91 21.18 -14.20
CA LYS A 25 11.23 21.75 -14.56
C LYS A 25 11.12 22.98 -15.45
N ARG A 26 10.23 22.96 -16.45
CA ARG A 26 10.02 24.11 -17.35
C ARG A 26 9.40 25.30 -16.61
N CYS A 27 8.44 25.04 -15.72
CA CYS A 27 7.82 26.10 -14.91
C CYS A 27 8.84 26.73 -13.95
N GLU A 28 9.67 25.91 -13.29
CA GLU A 28 10.75 26.37 -12.41
C GLU A 28 11.78 27.20 -13.18
N GLU A 29 12.20 26.76 -14.37
CA GLU A 29 13.13 27.50 -15.24
C GLU A 29 12.60 28.90 -15.61
N VAL A 30 11.31 29.02 -15.93
CA VAL A 30 10.67 30.31 -16.20
C VAL A 30 10.65 31.19 -14.94
N ALA A 31 10.30 30.62 -13.79
CA ALA A 31 10.28 31.35 -12.51
C ALA A 31 11.68 31.84 -12.11
N MET A 32 12.72 31.04 -12.38
CA MET A 32 14.12 31.41 -12.17
C MET A 32 14.56 32.55 -13.09
N GLN A 33 14.21 32.50 -14.39
CA GLN A 33 14.50 33.59 -15.33
C GLN A 33 13.84 34.92 -14.91
N GLN A 34 12.70 34.84 -14.22
CA GLN A 34 11.99 35.99 -13.66
C GLN A 34 12.51 36.42 -12.27
N GLY A 35 13.51 35.72 -11.73
CA GLY A 35 14.07 35.99 -10.40
C GLY A 35 13.15 35.62 -9.23
N GLN A 36 12.09 34.85 -9.48
CA GLN A 36 11.08 34.45 -8.48
C GLN A 36 11.47 33.17 -7.72
N LEU A 37 12.41 32.39 -8.26
CA LEU A 37 12.86 31.12 -7.71
C LEU A 37 14.40 31.05 -7.81
N GLN A 38 15.06 30.57 -6.75
CA GLN A 38 16.49 30.25 -6.76
C GLN A 38 16.71 28.75 -7.04
N GLU A 39 17.91 28.36 -7.48
CA GLU A 39 18.20 26.95 -7.80
C GLU A 39 18.06 26.04 -6.57
N GLU A 40 18.36 26.54 -5.37
CA GLU A 40 18.23 25.77 -4.12
C GLU A 40 16.77 25.50 -3.75
N GLN A 41 15.84 26.26 -4.32
CA GLN A 41 14.39 26.10 -4.11
C GLN A 41 13.76 25.17 -5.15
N ARG A 42 14.55 24.62 -6.08
CA ARG A 42 14.08 23.77 -7.17
C ARG A 42 13.64 22.41 -6.64
N LEU A 43 12.34 22.12 -6.72
CA LEU A 43 11.76 20.91 -6.14
C LEU A 43 11.79 19.73 -7.10
N SER A 44 11.77 19.96 -8.41
CA SER A 44 11.73 18.88 -9.39
C SER A 44 12.92 17.92 -9.30
N ASN A 45 14.12 18.41 -8.92
CA ASN A 45 15.29 17.57 -8.69
C ASN A 45 15.12 16.76 -7.40
N HIS A 46 14.72 17.39 -6.30
CA HIS A 46 14.45 16.68 -5.04
C HIS A 46 13.37 15.60 -5.18
N MET A 47 12.30 15.87 -5.93
CA MET A 47 11.24 14.88 -6.20
C MET A 47 11.75 13.72 -7.06
N HIS A 48 12.58 14.01 -8.07
CA HIS A 48 13.21 12.97 -8.88
C HIS A 48 14.11 12.08 -8.03
N ASP A 49 14.98 12.68 -7.22
CA ASP A 49 15.94 11.95 -6.41
C ASP A 49 15.23 11.13 -5.33
N SER A 50 14.17 11.67 -4.72
CA SER A 50 13.33 10.94 -3.77
C SER A 50 12.62 9.73 -4.39
N TRP A 51 12.26 9.82 -5.67
CA TRP A 51 11.66 8.72 -6.41
C TRP A 51 12.68 7.62 -6.71
N GLU A 52 13.85 7.99 -7.22
CA GLU A 52 14.93 7.06 -7.58
C GLU A 52 15.55 6.40 -6.34
N SER A 53 15.73 7.15 -5.24
CA SER A 53 16.21 6.59 -3.97
C SER A 53 15.19 5.68 -3.30
N GLY A 54 13.90 5.85 -3.62
CA GLY A 54 12.78 5.17 -3.01
C GLY A 54 12.29 5.79 -1.70
N ASP A 55 12.78 6.97 -1.30
CA ASP A 55 12.25 7.72 -0.15
C ASP A 55 10.77 8.09 -0.33
N PHE A 56 10.36 8.33 -1.58
CA PHE A 56 8.96 8.51 -1.94
C PHE A 56 8.08 7.37 -1.41
N TRP A 57 8.52 6.12 -1.54
CA TRP A 57 7.73 4.95 -1.14
C TRP A 57 7.59 4.83 0.38
N VAL A 58 8.60 5.26 1.14
CA VAL A 58 8.54 5.32 2.60
C VAL A 58 7.45 6.31 3.03
N MET A 59 7.48 7.51 2.48
CA MET A 59 6.46 8.54 2.77
C MET A 59 5.08 8.11 2.30
N TYR A 60 4.98 7.53 1.11
CA TYR A 60 3.70 7.07 0.57
C TYR A 60 3.08 5.96 1.42
N ALA A 61 3.87 4.97 1.87
CA ALA A 61 3.40 3.89 2.72
C ALA A 61 2.90 4.40 4.08
N ALA A 62 3.62 5.36 4.68
CA ALA A 62 3.22 5.97 5.95
C ALA A 62 1.89 6.73 5.85
N LEU A 63 1.61 7.36 4.70
CA LEU A 63 0.39 8.14 4.47
C LEU A 63 -0.79 7.31 3.96
N ASN A 64 -0.54 6.13 3.36
CA ASN A 64 -1.57 5.33 2.68
C ASN A 64 -1.63 3.92 3.23
N SER A 65 -2.46 3.72 4.26
CA SER A 65 -2.63 2.42 4.93
C SER A 65 -3.11 1.30 4.01
N PHE A 66 -3.91 1.62 2.98
CA PHE A 66 -4.46 0.61 2.06
C PHE A 66 -3.40 -0.07 1.17
N ALA A 67 -2.29 0.61 0.91
CA ALA A 67 -1.20 0.10 0.08
C ALA A 67 0.06 -0.23 0.90
N PHE A 68 0.02 -0.02 2.22
CA PHE A 68 1.16 -0.15 3.11
C PHE A 68 1.81 -1.53 2.98
N ASP A 69 1.05 -2.61 3.17
CA ASP A 69 1.59 -3.97 3.21
C ASP A 69 2.40 -4.29 1.95
N ARG A 70 1.82 -4.02 0.78
CA ARG A 70 2.48 -4.32 -0.48
C ARG A 70 3.66 -3.39 -0.77
N ILE A 71 3.57 -2.09 -0.47
CA ILE A 71 4.70 -1.16 -0.68
C ILE A 71 5.85 -1.48 0.28
N TYR A 72 5.52 -1.84 1.51
CA TYR A 72 6.50 -2.26 2.51
C TYR A 72 7.33 -3.44 1.98
N TRP A 73 6.68 -4.52 1.53
CA TRP A 73 7.39 -5.69 1.02
C TRP A 73 8.07 -5.46 -0.34
N GLN A 74 7.44 -4.75 -1.27
CA GLN A 74 7.94 -4.62 -2.64
C GLN A 74 8.96 -3.50 -2.84
N LYS A 75 8.93 -2.44 -2.02
CA LYS A 75 9.78 -1.25 -2.22
C LYS A 75 10.71 -1.03 -1.05
N ILE A 76 10.18 -1.05 0.17
CA ILE A 76 10.95 -0.66 1.37
C ILE A 76 11.88 -1.81 1.79
N VAL A 77 11.34 -3.00 2.04
CA VAL A 77 12.13 -4.15 2.49
C VAL A 77 13.20 -4.52 1.46
N GLN A 78 12.87 -4.50 0.17
CA GLN A 78 13.86 -4.79 -0.87
C GLN A 78 15.01 -3.78 -0.92
N ARG A 79 14.74 -2.50 -0.65
CA ARG A 79 15.76 -1.46 -0.61
C ARG A 79 16.79 -1.70 0.50
N PHE A 80 16.36 -2.17 1.68
CA PHE A 80 17.24 -2.35 2.84
C PHE A 80 17.83 -3.76 2.96
N PHE A 81 17.09 -4.79 2.55
CA PHE A 81 17.45 -6.19 2.76
C PHE A 81 17.68 -6.97 1.46
N GLY A 82 17.62 -6.30 0.32
CA GLY A 82 17.75 -6.94 -0.99
C GLY A 82 16.50 -7.70 -1.45
N PRO A 83 16.52 -8.24 -2.68
CA PRO A 83 15.40 -8.98 -3.25
C PRO A 83 15.10 -10.24 -2.43
N ALA A 84 13.82 -10.59 -2.31
CA ALA A 84 13.35 -11.84 -1.70
C ALA A 84 12.81 -12.76 -2.80
N GLU A 85 12.88 -14.08 -2.61
CA GLU A 85 12.35 -15.06 -3.58
C GLU A 85 10.82 -15.04 -3.62
N SER A 86 10.17 -14.85 -2.46
CA SER A 86 8.73 -14.79 -2.30
C SER A 86 8.34 -13.64 -1.38
N PHE A 87 7.42 -12.78 -1.81
CA PHE A 87 6.89 -11.71 -0.96
C PHE A 87 6.16 -12.23 0.28
N GLN A 88 5.51 -13.39 0.17
CA GLN A 88 4.75 -13.98 1.29
C GLN A 88 5.66 -14.62 2.34
N ASP A 89 6.83 -15.09 1.93
CA ASP A 89 7.78 -15.80 2.79
C ASP A 89 9.02 -14.97 3.13
N ALA A 90 9.15 -13.76 2.57
CA ALA A 90 10.28 -12.86 2.79
C ALA A 90 10.58 -12.62 4.27
N TRP A 91 9.55 -12.59 5.13
CA TRP A 91 9.74 -12.43 6.57
C TRP A 91 10.45 -13.63 7.21
N LYS A 92 10.26 -14.86 6.70
CA LYS A 92 10.89 -16.08 7.25
C LYS A 92 12.40 -16.06 7.07
N GLU A 93 12.85 -15.63 5.88
CA GLU A 93 14.27 -15.43 5.59
C GLU A 93 14.93 -14.45 6.55
N ARG A 94 14.15 -13.52 7.13
CA ARG A 94 14.61 -12.39 7.93
C ARG A 94 14.43 -12.59 9.44
N LEU A 95 13.87 -13.72 9.87
CA LEU A 95 13.71 -14.04 11.30
C LEU A 95 15.04 -14.03 12.07
N HIS A 96 16.15 -14.33 11.39
CA HIS A 96 17.49 -14.31 11.98
C HIS A 96 17.98 -12.90 12.33
N LEU A 97 17.30 -11.84 11.88
CA LEU A 97 17.62 -10.45 12.22
C LEU A 97 17.09 -10.04 13.59
N LEU A 98 16.14 -10.79 14.13
CA LEU A 98 15.55 -10.53 15.45
C LEU A 98 16.44 -11.15 16.52
N GLU A 99 16.67 -10.41 17.61
CA GLU A 99 17.26 -10.94 18.83
C GLU A 99 16.35 -11.99 19.46
N GLU A 100 16.90 -12.88 20.30
CA GLU A 100 16.11 -13.96 20.90
C GLU A 100 14.93 -13.42 21.72
N THR A 101 15.14 -12.32 22.46
CA THR A 101 14.09 -11.63 23.20
C THR A 101 12.99 -11.08 22.29
N GLU A 102 13.35 -10.51 21.13
CA GLU A 102 12.37 -10.00 20.16
C GLU A 102 11.56 -11.14 19.54
N ARG A 103 12.18 -12.31 19.31
CA ARG A 103 11.50 -13.51 18.82
C ARG A 103 10.51 -14.04 19.87
N GLU A 104 10.90 -14.10 21.13
CA GLU A 104 10.01 -14.48 22.23
C GLU A 104 8.81 -13.52 22.35
N GLU A 105 9.05 -12.21 22.26
CA GLU A 105 7.99 -11.19 22.28
C GLU A 105 7.04 -11.33 21.09
N MET A 106 7.58 -11.58 19.89
CA MET A 106 6.79 -11.84 18.69
C MET A 106 5.88 -13.06 18.87
N GLU A 107 6.39 -14.18 19.37
CA GLU A 107 5.59 -15.40 19.61
C GLU A 107 4.47 -15.15 20.62
N LEU A 108 4.75 -14.38 21.68
CA LEU A 108 3.75 -13.98 22.67
C LEU A 108 2.68 -13.07 22.07
N LEU A 109 3.07 -12.14 21.19
CA LEU A 109 2.14 -11.30 20.43
C LEU A 109 1.24 -12.13 19.52
N VAL A 110 1.80 -13.06 18.75
CA VAL A 110 1.07 -13.95 17.83
C VAL A 110 0.06 -14.80 18.61
N THR A 111 0.49 -15.44 19.69
CA THR A 111 -0.37 -16.25 20.56
C THR A 111 -1.56 -15.44 21.08
N ARG A 112 -1.30 -14.23 21.57
CA ARG A 112 -2.35 -13.31 22.05
C ARG A 112 -3.30 -12.91 20.93
N LYS A 113 -2.78 -12.58 19.74
CA LYS A 113 -3.61 -12.17 18.60
C LYS A 113 -4.51 -13.30 18.08
N LEU A 114 -4.04 -14.55 18.13
CA LEU A 114 -4.85 -15.72 17.80
C LEU A 114 -6.00 -15.90 18.81
N GLN A 115 -5.73 -15.77 20.11
CA GLN A 115 -6.78 -15.82 21.15
C GLN A 115 -7.79 -14.65 21.03
N GLU A 116 -7.30 -13.45 20.74
CA GLU A 116 -8.16 -12.28 20.46
C GLU A 116 -9.03 -12.54 19.24
N MET A 117 -8.50 -13.16 18.18
CA MET A 117 -9.24 -13.45 16.95
C MET A 117 -10.45 -14.36 17.19
N ASP A 118 -10.37 -15.31 18.12
CA ASP A 118 -11.49 -16.19 18.48
C ASP A 118 -12.67 -15.44 19.09
N THR A 119 -12.40 -14.32 19.77
CA THR A 119 -13.41 -13.53 20.50
C THR A 119 -13.74 -12.20 19.81
N ARG A 120 -12.91 -11.77 18.86
CA ARG A 120 -13.04 -10.47 18.20
C ARG A 120 -14.23 -10.47 17.25
N VAL A 121 -15.21 -9.63 17.56
CA VAL A 121 -16.26 -9.26 16.61
C VAL A 121 -15.62 -8.37 15.53
N LEU A 122 -15.51 -8.90 14.31
CA LEU A 122 -15.13 -8.11 13.14
C LEU A 122 -16.29 -7.18 12.77
N LEU A 123 -16.36 -6.03 13.41
CA LEU A 123 -17.26 -4.93 13.02
C LEU A 123 -16.70 -4.30 11.74
N TRP A 124 -17.06 -4.88 10.62
CA TRP A 124 -16.93 -4.22 9.32
C TRP A 124 -18.17 -3.35 9.10
N ASP A 125 -17.97 -2.05 8.93
CA ASP A 125 -19.05 -1.11 8.63
C ASP A 125 -19.30 -1.10 7.11
N PRO A 126 -20.40 -1.69 6.63
CA PRO A 126 -20.65 -1.83 5.20
C PRO A 126 -20.92 -0.46 4.56
N ASP A 127 -20.31 -0.24 3.40
CA ASP A 127 -20.73 0.88 2.55
C ASP A 127 -22.17 0.69 2.05
N GLU A 128 -22.78 1.79 1.61
CA GLU A 128 -24.18 1.85 1.14
C GLU A 128 -24.45 0.82 0.04
N TYR A 129 -23.47 0.59 -0.84
CA TYR A 129 -23.54 -0.39 -1.92
C TYR A 129 -23.63 -1.82 -1.37
N THR A 130 -22.81 -2.16 -0.40
CA THR A 130 -22.77 -3.50 0.20
C THR A 130 -24.02 -3.79 1.02
N VAL A 131 -24.60 -2.77 1.66
CA VAL A 131 -25.92 -2.88 2.30
C VAL A 131 -27.00 -3.18 1.27
N ALA A 132 -27.09 -2.38 0.20
CA ALA A 132 -28.08 -2.57 -0.86
C ALA A 132 -27.97 -3.95 -1.53
N PHE A 133 -26.74 -4.42 -1.78
CA PHE A 133 -26.49 -5.75 -2.33
C PHE A 133 -26.94 -6.87 -1.38
N ARG A 134 -26.71 -6.73 -0.08
CA ARG A 134 -27.21 -7.69 0.93
C ARG A 134 -28.74 -7.76 0.94
N GLU A 135 -29.43 -6.64 0.80
CA GLU A 135 -30.89 -6.60 0.75
C GLU A 135 -31.44 -7.30 -0.50
N GLN A 136 -30.81 -7.09 -1.66
CA GLN A 136 -31.14 -7.83 -2.89
C GLN A 136 -30.95 -9.34 -2.73
N LEU A 137 -29.85 -9.79 -2.10
CA LEU A 137 -29.64 -11.21 -1.84
C LEU A 137 -30.70 -11.79 -0.90
N LYS A 138 -31.09 -11.04 0.14
CA LYS A 138 -32.16 -11.46 1.06
C LYS A 138 -33.50 -11.59 0.34
N SER A 139 -33.88 -10.60 -0.48
CA SER A 139 -35.14 -10.64 -1.23
C SER A 139 -35.19 -11.78 -2.24
N ARG A 140 -34.06 -12.08 -2.90
CA ARG A 140 -33.94 -13.21 -3.82
C ARG A 140 -34.06 -14.57 -3.12
N LYS A 141 -33.39 -14.77 -1.99
CA LYS A 141 -33.52 -16.01 -1.18
C LYS A 141 -34.91 -16.23 -0.58
N VAL A 142 -35.64 -15.15 -0.30
CA VAL A 142 -37.04 -15.23 0.14
C VAL A 142 -37.95 -15.65 -1.01
N LYS A 143 -37.64 -15.20 -2.23
CA LYS A 143 -38.38 -15.58 -3.43
C LYS A 143 -38.13 -17.06 -3.80
N GLU A 144 -36.88 -17.48 -3.82
CA GLU A 144 -36.49 -18.88 -4.10
C GLU A 144 -37.15 -19.88 -3.13
N ARG A 145 -37.16 -19.60 -1.81
CA ARG A 145 -37.85 -20.46 -0.82
C ARG A 145 -39.37 -20.53 -1.02
N LYS A 146 -40.00 -19.44 -1.47
CA LYS A 146 -41.44 -19.42 -1.75
C LYS A 146 -41.81 -20.20 -3.02
N ASP A 147 -40.88 -20.30 -3.96
CA ASP A 147 -41.05 -21.06 -5.18
C ASP A 147 -40.77 -22.57 -4.96
N GLU A 148 -39.97 -22.95 -3.96
CA GLU A 148 -39.71 -24.34 -3.53
C GLU A 148 -40.84 -24.95 -2.66
N GLU A 149 -41.63 -24.12 -1.97
CA GLU A 149 -42.76 -24.56 -1.12
C GLU A 149 -44.09 -24.71 -1.90
N LYS A 150 -44.07 -24.58 -3.23
CA LYS A 150 -45.26 -24.56 -4.10
C LYS A 150 -45.24 -25.69 -5.13
#